data_AF-A0A183PPS8-F1
#
_entry.id   AF-A0A183PPS8-F1
#
_cell.length_a   1.000
_cell.length_b   1.000
_cell.length_c   1.000
_cell.angle_alpha   90.00
_cell.angle_beta   90.00
_cell.angle_gamma   90.00
#
_symmetry.space_group_name_H-M   'P 1'
#
loop_
_entity.id
_entity.type
_entity.pdbx_description
1 polymer ?
#
loop_
_entity_poly.entity_id
_entity_poly.type
_entity_poly.pdbx_seq_one_letter_code
_entity_poly.pdbx_strand_id
1 'polypeptide(L)'
;MEFTSYGYHSNSGTIYHNSKELPISAPSFGESDIIGCGVNFVNNSVFFTKNGVFVGPISAGKKLPHPVYPCIAFACPNCHVSVNFGHHKFAYNIGQYIARERAVAISTAVDRKCNDQLAYVTMRK
;
A
#
# COMPACT_ATOMS: atom_id res chain seq x y z
N MET A 1 4.54 9.50 15.45
CA MET A 1 4.10 8.20 14.92
C MET A 1 4.97 7.12 15.56
N GLU A 2 4.44 5.95 15.87
CA GLU A 2 5.24 4.89 16.50
C GLU A 2 6.33 4.33 15.54
N PHE A 3 7.35 3.70 16.10
CA PHE A 3 8.31 2.93 15.30
C PHE A 3 7.54 1.79 14.61
N THR A 4 7.73 1.61 13.29
CA THR A 4 7.03 0.65 12.41
C THR A 4 5.63 1.03 11.91
N SER A 5 5.19 2.28 12.04
CA SER A 5 3.92 2.75 11.47
C SER A 5 4.06 3.38 10.08
N TYR A 6 2.96 3.42 9.34
CA TYR A 6 2.75 4.22 8.15
C TYR A 6 1.50 5.07 8.35
N GLY A 7 1.50 6.32 7.91
CA GLY A 7 0.29 7.12 7.95
C GLY A 7 0.31 8.30 7.01
N TYR A 8 -0.89 8.83 6.78
CA TYR A 8 -1.19 9.86 5.80
C TYR A 8 -1.97 10.97 6.51
N HIS A 9 -1.37 12.16 6.58
CA HIS A 9 -1.91 13.29 7.32
C HIS A 9 -2.88 14.12 6.47
N SER A 10 -4.03 14.45 7.04
CA SER A 10 -5.13 15.15 6.37
C SER A 10 -4.78 16.58 5.96
N ASN A 11 -4.17 17.34 6.85
CA ASN A 11 -3.92 18.77 6.68
C ASN A 11 -2.92 19.08 5.56
N SER A 12 -1.81 18.34 5.50
CA SER A 12 -0.73 18.59 4.55
C SER A 12 -0.70 17.61 3.37
N GLY A 13 -1.41 16.48 3.48
CA GLY A 13 -1.22 15.36 2.56
C GLY A 13 0.10 14.61 2.78
N THR A 14 0.86 14.94 3.82
CA THR A 14 2.17 14.31 4.07
C THR A 14 2.02 12.85 4.45
N ILE A 15 2.88 12.01 3.88
CA ILE A 15 2.98 10.59 4.24
C ILE A 15 4.19 10.40 5.16
N TYR A 16 3.99 9.67 6.25
CA TYR A 16 5.03 9.36 7.23
C TYR A 16 5.28 7.86 7.33
N HIS A 17 6.54 7.50 7.55
CA HIS A 17 6.96 6.16 7.99
C HIS A 17 8.02 6.29 9.09
N ASN A 18 7.86 5.59 10.22
CA ASN A 18 8.76 5.68 11.38
C ASN A 18 9.04 7.14 11.82
N SER A 19 8.00 7.97 11.89
CA SER A 19 8.11 9.41 12.19
C SER A 19 8.96 10.23 11.21
N LYS A 20 9.27 9.71 10.03
CA LYS A 20 9.93 10.44 8.94
C LYS A 20 8.94 10.72 7.82
N GLU A 21 8.94 11.93 7.32
CA GLU A 21 8.23 12.29 6.10
C GLU A 21 8.84 11.56 4.89
N LEU A 22 7.98 11.04 4.04
CA LEU A 22 8.36 10.40 2.78
C LEU A 22 8.14 11.38 1.62
N PRO A 23 9.03 11.40 0.61
CA PRO A 23 8.94 12.29 -0.54
C PRO A 23 7.90 11.80 -1.55
N ILE A 24 6.64 11.69 -1.12
CA ILE A 24 5.52 11.23 -1.93
C ILE A 24 4.54 12.39 -2.08
N SER A 25 4.25 12.75 -3.33
CA SER A 25 3.21 13.73 -3.62
C SER A 25 1.84 13.08 -3.37
N ALA A 26 1.15 13.58 -2.35
CA ALA A 26 -0.20 13.14 -2.01
C ALA A 26 -1.04 14.37 -1.65
N PRO A 27 -2.31 14.43 -2.07
CA PRO A 27 -3.18 15.57 -1.79
C PRO A 27 -3.52 15.65 -0.30
N SER A 28 -3.80 16.83 0.23
CA SER A 28 -4.52 16.95 1.51
C SER A 28 -5.93 16.38 1.36
N PHE A 29 -6.61 16.09 2.48
CA PHE A 29 -7.97 15.58 2.48
C PHE A 29 -8.77 16.07 3.69
N GLY A 30 -10.08 16.06 3.56
CA GLY A 30 -10.98 16.59 4.59
C GLY A 30 -12.37 15.98 4.54
N GLU A 31 -13.37 16.78 4.89
CA GLU A 31 -14.76 16.36 4.88
C GLU A 31 -15.18 15.82 3.50
N SER A 32 -16.01 14.78 3.50
CA SER A 32 -16.49 14.07 2.29
C SER A 32 -15.45 13.28 1.48
N ASP A 33 -14.15 13.41 1.77
CA ASP A 33 -13.13 12.58 1.12
C ASP A 33 -13.15 11.14 1.65
N ILE A 34 -12.99 10.16 0.76
CA ILE A 34 -12.85 8.74 1.09
C ILE A 34 -11.38 8.36 1.01
N ILE A 35 -10.79 8.06 2.16
CA ILE A 35 -9.40 7.60 2.26
C ILE A 35 -9.35 6.08 2.44
N GLY A 36 -8.54 5.44 1.61
CA GLY A 36 -8.22 4.02 1.73
C GLY A 36 -6.77 3.81 2.16
N CYS A 37 -6.51 2.71 2.86
CA CYS A 37 -5.18 2.23 3.19
C CYS A 37 -5.11 0.75 2.82
N GLY A 38 -4.08 0.35 2.07
CA GLY A 38 -3.88 -1.01 1.61
C GLY A 38 -2.49 -1.51 1.93
N VAL A 39 -2.40 -2.81 2.20
CA VAL A 39 -1.14 -3.50 2.49
C VAL A 39 -0.98 -4.64 1.51
N ASN A 40 0.15 -4.66 0.80
CA ASN A 40 0.53 -5.75 -0.08
C ASN A 40 1.64 -6.56 0.59
N PHE A 41 1.27 -7.70 1.16
CA PHE A 41 2.22 -8.59 1.85
C PHE A 41 3.15 -9.36 0.91
N VAL A 42 2.83 -9.43 -0.39
CA VAL A 42 3.68 -10.12 -1.38
C VAL A 42 4.97 -9.32 -1.60
N ASN A 43 4.84 -8.00 -1.77
CA ASN A 43 5.98 -7.11 -2.00
C ASN A 43 6.35 -6.26 -0.77
N ASN A 44 5.71 -6.48 0.38
CA ASN A 44 5.91 -5.73 1.62
C ASN A 44 5.77 -4.21 1.41
N SER A 45 4.71 -3.79 0.72
CA SER A 45 4.40 -2.38 0.51
C SER A 45 3.09 -1.96 1.16
N VAL A 46 3.00 -0.67 1.47
CA VAL A 46 1.77 0.00 1.90
C VAL A 46 1.39 1.03 0.83
N PHE A 47 0.11 1.26 0.63
CA PHE A 47 -0.37 2.35 -0.22
C PHE A 47 -1.60 2.99 0.41
N PHE A 48 -1.87 4.23 -0.01
CA PHE A 48 -3.10 4.93 0.32
C PHE A 48 -3.92 5.16 -0.94
N THR A 49 -5.16 5.60 -0.76
CA THR A 49 -6.00 6.06 -1.86
C THR A 49 -6.82 7.27 -1.42
N LYS A 50 -7.04 8.21 -2.32
CA LYS A 50 -8.00 9.30 -2.12
C LYS A 50 -9.10 9.20 -3.18
N ASN A 51 -10.36 9.07 -2.77
CA ASN A 51 -11.52 8.99 -3.65
C ASN A 51 -11.36 7.95 -4.78
N GLY A 52 -10.76 6.80 -4.44
CA GLY A 52 -10.49 5.73 -5.41
C GLY A 52 -9.25 5.94 -6.29
N VAL A 53 -8.50 7.02 -6.11
CA VAL A 53 -7.23 7.26 -6.80
C VAL A 53 -6.07 6.79 -5.95
N PHE A 54 -5.14 6.04 -6.54
CA PHE A 54 -4.01 5.42 -5.86
C PHE A 54 -2.92 6.45 -5.46
N VAL A 55 -2.35 6.28 -4.26
CA VAL A 55 -1.28 7.11 -3.69
C VAL A 55 -0.19 6.20 -3.11
N GLY A 56 0.99 6.19 -3.73
CA GLY A 56 2.09 5.27 -3.39
C GLY A 56 2.66 4.59 -4.65
N PRO A 57 3.23 3.37 -4.55
CA PRO A 57 3.38 2.52 -3.36
C PRO A 57 4.51 2.99 -2.45
N ILE A 58 4.44 2.60 -1.17
CA ILE A 58 5.49 2.81 -0.17
C ILE A 58 6.13 1.46 0.11
N SER A 59 7.35 1.24 -0.37
CA SER A 59 8.10 0.05 -0.03
C SER A 59 8.55 0.10 1.45
N ALA A 60 8.35 -0.98 2.18
CA ALA A 60 8.87 -1.09 3.53
C ALA A 60 10.40 -1.29 3.56
N GLY A 61 11.01 -1.70 2.44
CA GLY A 61 12.43 -2.06 2.34
C GLY A 61 12.83 -3.32 3.15
N LYS A 62 11.90 -3.86 3.94
CA LYS A 62 12.03 -5.07 4.75
C LYS A 62 10.67 -5.73 4.89
N LYS A 63 10.63 -6.94 5.43
CA LYS A 63 9.38 -7.63 5.73
C LYS A 63 8.52 -6.79 6.68
N LEU A 64 7.26 -6.58 6.33
CA LEU A 64 6.31 -5.91 7.22
C LEU A 64 6.06 -6.78 8.46
N PRO A 65 5.92 -6.18 9.65
CA PRO A 65 5.53 -6.93 10.83
C PRO A 65 4.16 -7.58 10.61
N HIS A 66 3.93 -8.75 11.20
CA HIS A 66 2.64 -9.42 11.14
C HIS A 66 2.25 -9.83 12.56
N PRO A 67 1.06 -9.42 13.06
CA PRO A 67 0.01 -8.68 12.34
C PRO A 67 0.30 -7.17 12.17
N VAL A 68 -0.33 -6.56 11.16
CA VAL A 68 -0.51 -5.10 11.04
C VAL A 68 -1.95 -4.73 11.39
N TYR A 69 -2.15 -3.57 12.01
CA TYR A 69 -3.47 -3.10 12.44
C TYR A 69 -3.84 -1.79 11.77
N PRO A 70 -5.10 -1.60 11.35
CA PRO A 70 -5.60 -0.30 10.93
C PRO A 70 -5.61 0.65 12.12
N CYS A 71 -5.20 1.91 11.90
CA CYS A 71 -5.15 2.93 12.94
C CYS A 71 -5.67 4.26 12.39
N ILE A 72 -6.45 4.98 13.20
CA ILE A 72 -6.95 6.32 12.92
C ILE A 72 -6.61 7.17 14.14
N ALA A 73 -6.00 8.34 13.92
CA ALA A 73 -5.68 9.30 14.96
C ALA A 73 -6.33 10.64 14.63
N PHE A 74 -6.94 11.26 15.65
CA PHE A 74 -7.58 12.57 15.53
C PHE A 74 -6.76 13.63 16.25
N ALA A 75 -6.61 14.78 15.61
CA ALA A 75 -6.04 15.99 16.20
C ALA A 75 -7.02 17.17 16.05
N CYS A 76 -8.33 16.89 16.03
CA CYS A 76 -9.38 17.89 15.88
C CYS A 76 -10.59 17.57 16.78
N PRO A 77 -11.19 18.58 17.42
CA PRO A 77 -12.43 18.40 18.17
C PRO A 77 -13.60 18.12 17.20
N ASN A 78 -14.56 17.31 17.63
CA ASN A 78 -15.80 17.01 16.91
C ASN A 78 -15.63 16.42 15.49
N CYS A 79 -14.49 15.77 15.23
CA CYS A 79 -14.28 15.05 13.97
C CYS A 79 -14.92 13.66 14.04
N HIS A 80 -15.64 13.31 12.97
CA HIS A 80 -16.29 12.01 12.82
C HIS A 80 -15.76 11.30 11.57
N VAL A 81 -15.56 10.00 11.68
CA VAL A 81 -15.26 9.14 10.52
C VAL A 81 -16.15 7.92 10.56
N SER A 82 -16.55 7.45 9.38
CA SER A 82 -17.10 6.11 9.19
C SER A 82 -16.03 5.20 8.61
N VAL A 83 -15.99 3.95 9.06
CA VAL A 83 -15.02 2.96 8.57
C VAL A 83 -15.72 1.87 7.76
N ASN A 84 -15.08 1.44 6.67
CA ASN A 84 -15.52 0.31 5.87
C ASN A 84 -14.43 -0.77 5.85
N PHE A 85 -14.64 -1.86 6.60
CA PHE A 85 -13.77 -3.04 6.60
C PHE A 85 -14.20 -4.13 5.60
N GLY A 86 -15.03 -3.78 4.61
CA GLY A 86 -15.54 -4.70 3.59
C GLY A 86 -17.06 -4.90 3.61
N HIS A 87 -17.79 -4.22 4.50
CA HIS A 87 -19.25 -4.28 4.56
C HIS A 87 -19.93 -3.60 3.36
N HIS A 88 -19.23 -2.64 2.72
CA HIS A 88 -19.67 -1.96 1.50
C HIS A 88 -18.61 -2.04 0.41
N LYS A 89 -19.01 -1.80 -0.84
CA LYS A 89 -18.04 -1.65 -1.94
C LYS A 89 -17.04 -0.53 -1.61
N PHE A 90 -15.76 -0.80 -1.84
CA PHE A 90 -14.72 0.21 -1.70
C PHE A 90 -14.78 1.24 -2.82
N ALA A 91 -14.42 2.50 -2.54
CA ALA A 91 -14.24 3.52 -3.56
C ALA A 91 -13.04 3.18 -4.49
N TYR A 92 -12.01 2.54 -3.94
CA TYR A 92 -10.89 2.00 -4.72
C TYR A 92 -11.24 0.63 -5.31
N ASN A 93 -10.93 0.40 -6.59
CA ASN A 93 -11.10 -0.90 -7.23
C ASN A 93 -10.00 -1.88 -6.80
N ILE A 94 -10.12 -2.38 -5.56
CA ILE A 94 -9.16 -3.31 -4.96
C ILE A 94 -9.09 -4.65 -5.73
N GLY A 95 -10.19 -5.08 -6.35
CA GLY A 95 -10.22 -6.30 -7.17
C GLY A 95 -9.31 -6.19 -8.39
N GLN A 96 -9.36 -5.07 -9.12
CA GLN A 96 -8.47 -4.81 -10.25
C GLN A 96 -7.01 -4.70 -9.84
N TYR A 97 -6.73 -4.07 -8.68
CA TYR A 97 -5.38 -4.03 -8.12
C TYR A 97 -4.85 -5.43 -7.82
N ILE A 98 -5.61 -6.26 -7.11
CA ILE A 98 -5.22 -7.64 -6.78
C ILE A 98 -4.97 -8.46 -8.05
N ALA A 99 -5.83 -8.35 -9.06
CA ALA A 99 -5.67 -9.06 -10.32
C ALA A 99 -4.36 -8.67 -11.03
N ARG A 100 -4.05 -7.36 -11.07
CA ARG A 100 -2.79 -6.84 -11.64
C ARG A 100 -1.57 -7.36 -10.89
N GLU A 101 -1.56 -7.24 -9.56
CA GLU A 101 -0.43 -7.69 -8.73
C GLU A 101 -0.19 -9.20 -8.86
N ARG A 102 -1.27 -10.00 -8.94
CA ARG A 102 -1.18 -11.44 -9.20
C ARG A 102 -0.56 -11.74 -10.56
N ALA A 103 -0.99 -11.05 -11.61
CA ALA A 103 -0.42 -11.23 -12.95
C ALA A 103 1.08 -10.91 -12.99
N VAL A 104 1.49 -9.81 -12.36
CA VAL A 104 2.90 -9.41 -12.24
C VAL A 104 3.71 -10.46 -11.46
N ALA A 105 3.19 -10.94 -10.32
CA ALA A 105 3.86 -11.94 -9.51
C ALA A 105 4.05 -13.28 -10.27
N ILE A 106 3.03 -13.71 -11.00
CA ILE A 106 3.08 -14.92 -11.84
C ILE A 106 4.10 -14.74 -12.96
N SER A 107 4.03 -13.64 -13.72
CA SER A 107 4.98 -13.37 -14.81
C SER A 107 6.41 -13.41 -14.31
N THR A 108 6.69 -12.71 -13.20
CA THR A 108 8.04 -12.65 -12.61
C THR A 108 8.54 -14.04 -12.18
N ALA A 109 7.66 -14.88 -11.62
CA ALA A 109 8.03 -16.23 -11.23
C ALA A 109 8.32 -17.13 -12.44
N VAL A 110 7.54 -16.99 -13.51
CA VAL A 110 7.76 -17.69 -14.79
C VAL A 110 9.09 -17.26 -15.40
N ASP A 111 9.34 -15.95 -15.52
CA ASP A 111 10.57 -15.41 -16.13
C ASP A 111 11.82 -15.89 -15.39
N ARG A 112 11.81 -15.87 -14.05
CA ARG A 112 12.90 -16.41 -13.24
C ARG A 112 13.17 -17.87 -13.54
N LYS A 113 12.11 -18.70 -13.53
CA LYS A 113 12.24 -20.13 -13.79
C LYS A 113 12.77 -20.42 -15.20
N CYS A 114 12.29 -19.68 -16.19
CA CYS A 114 12.80 -19.77 -17.56
C CYS A 114 14.29 -19.42 -17.62
N ASN A 115 14.69 -18.30 -17.01
CA ASN A 115 16.08 -17.86 -17.00
C ASN A 115 17.02 -18.84 -16.29
N ASP A 116 16.59 -19.42 -15.16
CA ASP A 116 17.37 -20.43 -14.44
C ASP A 116 17.57 -21.70 -15.30
N GLN A 117 16.55 -22.12 -16.04
CA GLN A 117 16.64 -23.24 -16.98
C GLN A 117 17.57 -22.93 -18.16
N LEU A 118 17.49 -21.72 -18.74
CA LEU A 118 18.37 -21.26 -19.81
C LEU A 118 19.84 -21.21 -19.37
N ALA A 119 20.11 -20.69 -18.17
CA ALA A 119 21.46 -20.64 -17.60
C ALA A 119 22.04 -22.05 -17.42
N TYR A 120 21.23 -22.98 -16.90
CA TYR A 120 21.63 -24.37 -16.73
C TYR A 120 21.97 -25.07 -18.05
N VAL A 121 21.20 -24.82 -19.11
CA VAL A 121 21.46 -25.39 -20.44
C VAL A 121 22.75 -24.80 -21.04
N THR A 122 23.00 -23.51 -20.82
CA THR A 122 24.16 -22.81 -21.38
C THR A 122 25.47 -23.24 -20.70
N MET A 123 25.47 -23.51 -19.40
CA MET A 123 26.66 -23.96 -18.65
C MET A 123 27.06 -25.44 -18.90
N ARG A 124 26.25 -26.19 -19.66
CA ARG A 124 26.51 -27.61 -19.99
C ARG A 124 27.10 -27.83 -21.39
N LYS A 125 27.36 -26.75 -22.12
CA LYS A 125 28.13 -26.76 -23.37
C LYS A 125 29.54 -26.26 -23.10
#